data_AF-A0A4Y2URC0-F1
#
_entry.id   AF-A0A4Y2URC0-F1
#
_cell.length_a   1.000
_cell.length_b   1.000
_cell.length_c   1.000
_cell.angle_alpha   90.00
_cell.angle_beta   90.00
_cell.angle_gamma   90.00
#
_symmetry.space_group_name_H-M   'P 1'
#
loop_
_entity.id
_entity.type
_entity.pdbx_description
1 polymer ?
#
loop_
_entity_poly.entity_id
_entity_poly.type
_entity_poly.pdbx_seq_one_letter_code
_entity_poly.pdbx_strand_id
1 'polypeptide(L)'
;IDPRTPCPPGWDRCPDMRRCIPSHWMCDGWLDCYGASEEVECGKDILKTSNITVAKTELKLWFLHKRKSGSRPDRWGSQVHRIATALHLADNSTFGPGNSTGDEIRYELRLQLLRNLGKDKLMSSQELALYIHALLVSCMDLRDFYGYDLVRELRRRVEAGGNYTNPFLILALCNAADAMTARDVERVTVAYDSQHRPFWTDSQALSSMALSCISSRSSVSVDERTLKDMLQELKRRQFRNGTVDNFRTTALVTQGKKPDFKSYRPVSLLPSLGKILEKLLLERLNHHLRRNNLQHPNQYGFRTNRSTEEAIVDLLVKINSAENSNQHAMMISLVINGAFDHLQYASIKNSLDNLKYHSNTLETIIDILSNRKVAINTSEGPETWNQEQGCPQGSFTGSAFWKLEADEVFRQDWPQEVHLQMISLFWSTLGQNKAWTHNITARQQKLLSSIQKKFLLNIIRAYITTPTAALQVIEGLMPPHIKAKMQSTLALFIHDSYKKDFDLDSAIKVLVAGLNGSKSLLDAYYALPVLSRKSLLNVTSDHCTKEPVA
;
A
#
# COMPACT_ATOMS: atom_id res chain seq x y z
N ILE A 1 -5.97 -33.65 17.25
CA ILE A 1 -6.41 -34.56 16.18
C ILE A 1 -5.67 -35.87 16.40
N ASP A 2 -6.33 -37.03 16.23
CA ASP A 2 -5.65 -38.33 16.35
C ASP A 2 -4.47 -38.39 15.36
N PRO A 3 -3.24 -38.76 15.80
CA PRO A 3 -2.08 -38.88 14.92
C PRO A 3 -2.28 -39.81 13.71
N ARG A 4 -3.31 -40.67 13.73
CA ARG A 4 -3.62 -41.65 12.68
C ARG A 4 -4.59 -41.16 11.61
N THR A 5 -5.27 -40.02 11.80
CA THR A 5 -6.20 -39.50 10.79
C THR A 5 -5.40 -38.91 9.63
N PRO A 6 -5.54 -39.33 8.35
CA PRO A 6 -4.78 -38.76 7.24
C PRO A 6 -5.17 -37.29 6.98
N CYS A 7 -4.23 -36.48 6.47
CA CYS A 7 -4.51 -35.09 6.09
C CYS A 7 -5.37 -35.03 4.82
N PRO A 8 -6.19 -33.97 4.63
CA PRO A 8 -6.91 -33.75 3.38
C PRO A 8 -5.96 -33.65 2.17
N PRO A 9 -6.44 -33.92 0.94
CA PRO A 9 -5.64 -33.75 -0.27
C PRO A 9 -5.08 -32.32 -0.38
N GLY A 10 -3.78 -32.18 -0.65
CA GLY A 10 -3.09 -30.89 -0.73
C GLY A 10 -2.68 -30.28 0.62
N TRP A 11 -2.74 -31.07 1.70
CA TRP A 11 -2.27 -30.72 3.03
C TRP A 11 -1.24 -31.73 3.52
N ASP A 12 -0.11 -31.22 4.01
CA ASP A 12 0.96 -32.01 4.60
C ASP A 12 0.83 -32.05 6.13
N ARG A 13 1.39 -33.09 6.73
CA ARG A 13 1.39 -33.28 8.18
C ARG A 13 2.61 -32.58 8.78
N CYS A 14 2.40 -31.81 9.85
CA CYS A 14 3.49 -31.21 10.61
C CYS A 14 4.44 -32.30 11.16
N PRO A 15 5.75 -32.01 11.29
CA PRO A 15 6.73 -32.96 11.84
C PRO A 15 6.40 -33.46 13.26
N ASP A 16 5.66 -32.65 14.04
CA ASP A 16 5.17 -32.99 15.38
C ASP A 16 3.97 -33.97 15.38
N MET A 17 3.47 -34.35 14.19
CA MET A 17 2.32 -35.23 13.94
C MET A 17 0.99 -34.76 14.55
N ARG A 18 0.90 -33.51 15.03
CA ARG A 18 -0.27 -32.99 15.77
C ARG A 18 -1.20 -32.14 14.93
N ARG A 19 -0.74 -31.65 13.78
CA ARG A 19 -1.45 -30.71 12.89
C ARG A 19 -1.22 -31.05 11.42
N CYS A 20 -2.22 -30.76 10.59
CA CYS A 20 -2.05 -30.70 9.13
C CYS A 20 -1.98 -29.23 8.72
N ILE A 21 -1.08 -28.91 7.80
CA ILE A 21 -0.93 -27.60 7.17
C ILE A 21 -1.07 -27.75 5.66
N PRO A 22 -1.51 -26.73 4.91
CA PRO A 22 -1.49 -26.79 3.45
C PRO A 22 -0.08 -27.08 2.94
N SER A 23 0.06 -27.88 1.88
CA SER A 23 1.39 -28.27 1.36
C SER A 23 2.26 -27.09 0.93
N HIS A 24 1.64 -25.95 0.59
CA HIS A 24 2.36 -24.74 0.21
C HIS A 24 2.84 -23.88 1.40
N TRP A 25 2.56 -24.30 2.64
CA TRP A 25 3.11 -23.71 3.87
C TRP A 25 4.35 -24.47 4.37
N MET A 26 4.66 -25.61 3.76
CA MET A 26 5.95 -26.25 3.96
C MET A 26 7.03 -25.39 3.28
N CYS A 27 8.07 -24.99 4.00
CA CYS A 27 9.19 -24.23 3.44
C CYS A 27 8.86 -22.81 3.00
N ASP A 28 7.89 -22.16 3.66
CA ASP A 28 7.44 -20.82 3.34
C ASP A 28 8.17 -19.72 4.15
N GLY A 29 9.11 -20.13 5.02
CA GLY A 29 9.90 -19.28 5.90
C GLY A 29 9.20 -18.92 7.21
N TRP A 30 8.03 -19.48 7.49
CA TRP A 30 7.28 -19.29 8.74
C TRP A 30 7.23 -20.58 9.56
N LEU A 31 6.84 -20.45 10.83
CA LEU A 31 6.81 -21.56 11.78
C LEU A 31 5.36 -21.78 12.21
N ASP A 32 4.68 -22.61 11.43
CA ASP A 32 3.28 -23.02 11.50
C ASP A 32 3.07 -24.32 12.30
N CYS A 33 4.12 -25.12 12.47
CA CYS A 33 4.14 -26.31 13.32
C CYS A 33 4.71 -26.02 14.72
N TYR A 34 4.17 -26.64 15.77
CA TYR A 34 4.62 -26.38 17.14
C TYR A 34 5.83 -27.25 17.50
N GLY A 35 6.96 -26.62 17.84
CA GLY A 35 8.09 -27.27 18.51
C GLY A 35 9.10 -28.00 17.61
N ALA A 36 8.71 -28.44 16.42
CA ALA A 36 9.62 -28.90 15.37
C ALA A 36 9.29 -28.15 14.08
N SER A 37 10.26 -27.42 13.54
CA SER A 37 10.04 -26.55 12.40
C SER A 37 10.05 -27.37 11.11
N GLU A 38 8.93 -27.29 10.39
CA GLU A 38 8.75 -27.70 9.01
C GLU A 38 9.75 -27.04 8.05
N GLU A 39 10.47 -26.01 8.51
CA GLU A 39 11.48 -25.27 7.75
C GLU A 39 12.89 -25.89 7.80
N VAL A 40 13.10 -26.96 8.58
CA VAL A 40 14.44 -27.49 8.87
C VAL A 40 15.02 -28.32 7.71
N GLU A 41 14.18 -29.00 6.93
CA GLU A 41 14.58 -29.83 5.78
C GLU A 41 14.16 -29.23 4.43
N CYS A 42 13.92 -27.92 4.41
CA CYS A 42 13.77 -27.19 3.17
C CYS A 42 15.13 -27.16 2.49
N GLY A 43 15.30 -28.02 1.48
CA GLY A 43 16.51 -28.11 0.68
C GLY A 43 17.09 -26.71 0.47
N LYS A 44 18.34 -26.50 0.90
CA LYS A 44 19.07 -25.22 0.93
C LYS A 44 19.36 -24.63 -0.45
N ASP A 45 18.48 -24.82 -1.42
CA ASP A 45 18.55 -24.23 -2.73
C ASP A 45 17.21 -23.59 -3.07
N ILE A 46 17.28 -22.38 -3.62
CA ILE A 46 16.26 -21.61 -4.37
C ILE A 46 16.03 -20.22 -3.74
N LEU A 47 17.10 -19.42 -3.69
CA LEU A 47 17.23 -18.15 -4.41
C LEU A 47 18.52 -17.47 -3.95
N LYS A 48 19.66 -18.02 -4.41
CA LYS A 48 20.81 -17.15 -4.64
C LYS A 48 20.45 -16.27 -5.83
N THR A 49 20.90 -15.01 -5.80
CA THR A 49 20.80 -13.99 -6.85
C THR A 49 21.13 -14.50 -8.26
N SER A 50 21.84 -15.64 -8.37
CA SER A 50 22.10 -16.38 -9.61
C SER A 50 20.82 -16.76 -10.38
N ASN A 51 19.74 -17.18 -9.72
CA ASN A 51 18.55 -17.69 -10.43
C ASN A 51 17.73 -16.59 -11.11
N ILE A 52 17.70 -15.37 -10.55
CA ILE A 52 16.97 -14.23 -11.13
C ILE A 52 17.67 -13.75 -12.41
N THR A 53 19.00 -13.65 -12.38
CA THR A 53 19.80 -13.25 -13.55
C THR A 53 19.67 -14.27 -14.68
N VAL A 54 19.65 -15.57 -14.36
CA VAL A 54 19.40 -16.64 -15.33
C VAL A 54 17.98 -16.53 -15.90
N ALA A 55 16.95 -16.44 -15.05
CA ALA A 55 15.56 -16.32 -15.49
C ALA A 55 15.32 -15.07 -16.35
N LYS A 56 15.94 -13.93 -16.01
CA LYS A 56 15.92 -12.71 -16.83
C LYS A 56 16.51 -12.99 -18.22
N THR A 57 17.68 -13.63 -18.27
CA THR A 57 18.40 -13.92 -19.51
C THR A 57 17.61 -14.89 -20.39
N GLU A 58 17.08 -15.96 -19.82
CA GLU A 58 16.22 -16.92 -20.53
C GLU A 58 14.95 -16.28 -21.07
N LEU A 59 14.30 -15.42 -20.29
CA LEU A 59 13.09 -14.73 -20.72
C LEU A 59 13.38 -13.71 -21.83
N LYS A 60 14.51 -13.00 -21.75
CA LYS A 60 14.99 -12.13 -22.84
C LYS A 60 15.24 -12.94 -24.11
N LEU A 61 15.95 -14.06 -24.01
CA LEU A 61 16.18 -14.97 -25.14
C LEU A 61 14.86 -15.49 -25.70
N TRP A 62 13.89 -15.84 -24.86
CA TRP A 62 12.57 -16.30 -25.30
C TRP A 62 11.84 -15.26 -26.15
N PHE A 63 11.92 -13.97 -25.80
CA PHE A 63 11.40 -12.89 -26.64
C PHE A 63 12.12 -12.83 -27.99
N LEU A 64 13.45 -12.95 -28.01
CA LEU A 64 14.23 -12.95 -29.26
C LEU A 64 13.89 -14.15 -30.16
N HIS A 65 13.59 -15.33 -29.60
CA HIS A 65 13.17 -16.51 -30.35
C HIS A 65 11.75 -16.40 -30.95
N LYS A 66 10.95 -15.39 -30.56
CA LYS A 66 9.66 -15.11 -31.21
C LYS A 66 9.81 -14.52 -32.61
N ARG A 67 11.02 -14.07 -32.96
CA ARG A 67 11.38 -13.64 -34.31
C ARG A 67 11.20 -14.80 -35.30
N LYS A 68 10.26 -14.66 -36.25
CA LYS A 68 10.02 -15.64 -37.32
C LYS A 68 11.15 -15.60 -38.38
N SER A 69 11.46 -16.75 -38.98
CA SER A 69 12.36 -16.85 -40.13
C SER A 69 11.67 -16.39 -41.43
N GLY A 70 12.33 -15.55 -42.23
CA GLY A 70 11.85 -15.07 -43.55
C GLY A 70 12.00 -13.55 -43.80
N SER A 71 11.73 -13.07 -45.02
CA SER A 71 11.85 -11.65 -45.42
C SER A 71 10.55 -10.82 -45.28
N ARG A 72 9.50 -11.37 -44.67
CA ARG A 72 8.20 -10.68 -44.54
C ARG A 72 8.24 -9.56 -43.48
N PRO A 73 7.42 -8.50 -43.62
CA PRO A 73 7.34 -7.38 -42.68
C PRO A 73 6.64 -7.68 -41.34
N ASP A 74 6.39 -8.96 -41.00
CA ASP A 74 5.69 -9.41 -39.77
C ASP A 74 6.56 -10.45 -39.02
N ARG A 75 7.83 -10.11 -38.79
CA ARG A 75 8.81 -11.00 -38.14
C ARG A 75 8.52 -11.16 -36.66
N TRP A 76 8.12 -10.09 -36.00
CA TRP A 76 7.84 -10.03 -34.57
C TRP A 76 6.35 -10.23 -34.25
N GLY A 77 5.48 -10.09 -35.26
CA GLY A 77 4.06 -10.40 -35.16
C GLY A 77 3.22 -9.25 -34.61
N SER A 78 1.93 -9.51 -34.41
CA SER A 78 0.94 -8.49 -34.00
C SER A 78 1.15 -7.89 -32.61
N GLN A 79 2.03 -8.45 -31.78
CA GLN A 79 2.34 -7.99 -30.43
C GLN A 79 3.72 -7.33 -30.33
N VAL A 80 4.30 -6.91 -31.46
CA VAL A 80 5.63 -6.27 -31.53
C VAL A 80 5.76 -5.08 -30.58
N HIS A 81 4.69 -4.32 -30.32
CA HIS A 81 4.67 -3.21 -29.37
C HIS A 81 4.97 -3.64 -27.91
N ARG A 82 4.46 -4.81 -27.48
CA ARG A 82 4.77 -5.37 -26.15
C ARG A 82 6.20 -5.89 -26.11
N ILE A 83 6.64 -6.55 -27.18
CA ILE A 83 8.00 -7.11 -27.29
C ILE A 83 9.03 -5.97 -27.21
N ALA A 84 8.83 -4.90 -27.96
CA ALA A 84 9.68 -3.71 -27.96
C ALA A 84 9.86 -3.14 -26.55
N THR A 85 8.74 -2.87 -25.87
CA THR A 85 8.73 -2.32 -24.51
C THR A 85 9.41 -3.27 -23.51
N ALA A 86 9.10 -4.57 -23.56
CA ALA A 86 9.64 -5.56 -22.65
C ALA A 86 11.17 -5.75 -22.83
N LEU A 87 11.65 -5.83 -24.08
CA LEU A 87 13.08 -5.95 -24.37
C LEU A 87 13.85 -4.72 -23.92
N HIS A 88 13.33 -3.51 -24.16
CA HIS A 88 13.96 -2.29 -23.69
C HIS A 88 14.04 -2.21 -22.16
N LEU A 89 12.96 -2.56 -21.45
CA LEU A 89 12.97 -2.57 -19.98
C LEU A 89 13.92 -3.64 -19.41
N ALA A 90 14.22 -4.70 -20.17
CA ALA A 90 15.22 -5.69 -19.80
C ALA A 90 16.67 -5.22 -20.08
N ASP A 91 16.84 -4.50 -21.17
CA ASP A 91 18.12 -4.03 -21.68
C ASP A 91 17.93 -2.70 -22.43
N ASN A 92 18.40 -1.61 -21.82
CA ASN A 92 18.27 -0.26 -22.35
C ASN A 92 19.01 -0.06 -23.69
N SER A 93 19.99 -0.92 -24.01
CA SER A 93 20.75 -0.87 -25.27
C SER A 93 20.00 -1.46 -26.47
N THR A 94 18.82 -2.05 -26.27
CA THR A 94 18.03 -2.71 -27.33
C THR A 94 17.79 -1.81 -28.55
N PHE A 95 17.60 -0.50 -28.33
CA PHE A 95 17.36 0.48 -29.40
C PHE A 95 18.53 1.45 -29.64
N GLY A 96 19.70 1.11 -29.10
CA GLY A 96 20.94 1.86 -29.35
C GLY A 96 21.38 1.80 -30.82
N PRO A 97 22.28 2.71 -31.23
CA PRO A 97 22.80 2.75 -32.59
C PRO A 97 23.53 1.43 -32.95
N GLY A 98 23.25 0.89 -34.13
CA GLY A 98 23.88 -0.34 -34.65
C GLY A 98 23.25 -1.66 -34.17
N ASN A 99 22.18 -1.63 -33.37
CA ASN A 99 21.48 -2.85 -32.94
C ASN A 99 20.44 -3.29 -33.99
N SER A 100 20.79 -4.29 -34.79
CA SER A 100 19.92 -4.82 -35.87
C SER A 100 18.55 -5.31 -35.37
N THR A 101 18.47 -5.83 -34.15
CA THR A 101 17.19 -6.26 -33.55
C THR A 101 16.28 -5.06 -33.29
N GLY A 102 16.84 -3.98 -32.73
CA GLY A 102 16.13 -2.73 -32.53
C GLY A 102 15.65 -2.10 -33.83
N ASP A 103 16.49 -2.13 -34.88
CA ASP A 103 16.14 -1.61 -36.21
C ASP A 103 15.02 -2.40 -36.88
N GLU A 104 15.05 -3.73 -36.80
CA GLU A 104 13.98 -4.59 -37.29
C GLU A 104 12.65 -4.31 -36.58
N ILE A 105 12.66 -4.17 -35.25
CA ILE A 105 11.47 -3.85 -34.46
C ILE A 105 10.95 -2.45 -34.80
N ARG A 106 11.82 -1.45 -34.94
CA ARG A 106 11.45 -0.08 -35.37
C ARG A 106 10.72 -0.10 -36.71
N TYR A 107 11.26 -0.81 -37.68
CA TYR A 107 10.68 -0.92 -39.02
C TYR A 107 9.29 -1.58 -38.98
N GLU A 108 9.15 -2.69 -38.25
CA GLU A 108 7.88 -3.40 -38.14
C GLU A 108 6.82 -2.58 -37.38
N LEU A 109 7.18 -1.89 -36.29
CA LEU A 109 6.29 -0.98 -35.57
C LEU A 109 5.73 0.10 -36.49
N ARG A 110 6.58 0.73 -37.31
CA ARG A 110 6.16 1.76 -38.28
C ARG A 110 5.14 1.22 -39.26
N LEU A 111 5.44 0.08 -39.90
CA LEU A 111 4.56 -0.51 -40.90
C LEU A 111 3.22 -0.94 -40.32
N GLN A 112 3.22 -1.59 -39.15
CA GLN A 112 1.97 -2.04 -38.53
C GLN A 112 1.09 -0.85 -38.12
N LEU A 113 1.67 0.20 -37.53
CA LEU A 113 0.93 1.37 -37.11
C LEU A 113 0.38 2.15 -38.32
N LEU A 114 1.20 2.41 -39.34
CA LEU A 114 0.75 3.08 -40.58
C LEU A 114 -0.39 2.32 -41.27
N ARG A 115 -0.29 0.98 -41.33
CA ARG A 115 -1.36 0.15 -41.89
C ARG A 115 -2.66 0.24 -41.07
N ASN A 116 -2.56 0.35 -39.75
CA ASN A 116 -3.72 0.48 -38.88
C ASN A 116 -4.36 1.87 -39.01
N LEU A 117 -3.55 2.93 -39.13
CA LEU A 117 -4.03 4.30 -39.35
C LEU A 117 -4.67 4.49 -40.74
N GLY A 118 -4.08 3.90 -41.80
CA GLY A 118 -4.56 4.08 -43.17
C GLY A 118 -5.76 3.22 -43.61
N LYS A 119 -6.26 2.30 -42.76
CA LYS A 119 -7.38 1.40 -43.10
C LYS A 119 -8.72 1.78 -42.45
N ASP A 120 -8.82 2.94 -41.80
CA ASP A 120 -9.95 3.28 -40.90
C ASP A 120 -10.26 2.19 -39.85
N LYS A 121 -9.30 1.29 -39.60
CA LYS A 121 -9.48 0.21 -38.65
C LYS A 121 -9.38 0.84 -37.28
N LEU A 122 -10.51 0.96 -36.59
CA LEU A 122 -10.61 1.60 -35.28
C LEU A 122 -9.74 0.84 -34.26
N MET A 123 -8.47 1.24 -34.13
CA MET A 123 -7.57 0.75 -33.09
C MET A 123 -8.15 1.09 -31.72
N SER A 124 -8.12 0.16 -30.76
CA SER A 124 -8.59 0.47 -29.41
C SER A 124 -7.68 1.51 -28.73
N SER A 125 -8.21 2.29 -27.78
CA SER A 125 -7.38 3.24 -27.01
C SER A 125 -6.22 2.55 -26.27
N GLN A 126 -6.42 1.31 -25.80
CA GLN A 126 -5.38 0.52 -25.14
C GLN A 126 -4.27 0.11 -26.11
N GLU A 127 -4.64 -0.31 -27.33
CA GLU A 127 -3.67 -0.65 -28.37
C GLU A 127 -2.86 0.58 -28.79
N LEU A 128 -3.51 1.75 -28.94
CA LEU A 128 -2.80 3.01 -29.21
C LEU A 128 -1.82 3.37 -28.08
N ALA A 129 -2.23 3.23 -26.82
CA ALA A 129 -1.35 3.44 -25.67
C ALA A 129 -0.14 2.49 -25.64
N LEU A 130 -0.33 1.22 -26.03
CA LEU A 130 0.77 0.27 -26.16
C LEU A 130 1.74 0.65 -27.29
N TYR A 131 1.23 1.14 -28.42
CA TYR A 131 2.07 1.69 -29.48
C TYR A 131 2.85 2.91 -29.00
N ILE A 132 2.22 3.84 -28.26
CA ILE A 132 2.90 5.00 -27.70
C ILE A 132 4.07 4.59 -26.81
N HIS A 133 3.88 3.63 -25.89
CA HIS A 133 4.98 3.09 -25.09
C HIS A 133 6.10 2.49 -25.95
N ALA A 134 5.74 1.70 -26.97
CA ALA A 134 6.71 1.06 -27.85
C ALA A 134 7.51 2.08 -28.67
N LEU A 135 6.85 3.06 -29.26
CA LEU A 135 7.48 4.13 -30.03
C LEU A 135 8.40 4.99 -29.16
N LEU A 136 7.99 5.27 -27.92
CA LEU A 136 8.78 6.03 -26.95
C LEU A 136 10.11 5.32 -26.64
N VAL A 137 10.08 4.01 -26.35
CA VAL A 137 11.31 3.24 -26.08
C VAL A 137 12.15 3.02 -27.34
N SER A 138 11.53 3.04 -28.51
CA SER A 138 12.20 2.88 -29.81
C SER A 138 12.75 4.18 -30.40
N CYS A 139 12.68 5.29 -29.67
CA CYS A 139 13.18 6.59 -30.10
C CYS A 139 12.54 7.10 -31.40
N MET A 140 11.21 6.98 -31.51
CA MET A 140 10.43 7.56 -32.60
C MET A 140 9.59 8.74 -32.09
N ASP A 141 9.43 9.76 -32.93
CA ASP A 141 8.59 10.91 -32.59
C ASP A 141 7.11 10.49 -32.52
N LEU A 142 6.47 10.85 -31.40
CA LEU A 142 5.07 10.56 -31.10
C LEU A 142 4.13 11.69 -31.52
N ARG A 143 4.65 12.92 -31.62
CA ARG A 143 3.88 14.13 -31.93
C ARG A 143 3.88 14.43 -33.44
N ASP A 144 4.87 13.92 -34.16
CA ASP A 144 4.92 13.93 -35.63
C ASP A 144 5.22 12.54 -36.21
N PHE A 145 4.35 11.58 -35.94
CA PHE A 145 4.45 10.26 -36.56
C PHE A 145 3.85 10.30 -37.97
N TYR A 146 4.65 10.64 -38.99
CA TYR A 146 4.18 10.80 -40.38
C TYR A 146 2.99 11.78 -40.50
N GLY A 147 3.02 12.90 -39.78
CA GLY A 147 1.95 13.89 -39.73
C GLY A 147 0.82 13.56 -38.74
N TYR A 148 0.91 12.46 -37.98
CA TYR A 148 -0.05 12.11 -36.93
C TYR A 148 0.50 12.41 -35.53
N ASP A 149 -0.23 13.20 -34.74
CA ASP A 149 0.01 13.39 -33.32
C ASP A 149 -0.72 12.30 -32.50
N LEU A 150 0.00 11.22 -32.19
CA LEU A 150 -0.56 10.05 -31.52
C LEU A 150 -0.90 10.35 -30.05
N VAL A 151 -0.14 11.24 -29.41
CA VAL A 151 -0.38 11.66 -28.02
C VAL A 151 -1.68 12.44 -27.94
N ARG A 152 -1.87 13.40 -28.84
CA ARG A 152 -3.11 14.18 -28.94
C ARG A 152 -4.33 13.31 -29.28
N GLU A 153 -4.17 12.33 -30.15
CA GLU A 153 -5.25 11.40 -30.47
C GLU A 153 -5.62 10.53 -29.27
N LEU A 154 -4.65 10.03 -28.50
CA LEU A 154 -4.94 9.31 -27.26
C LEU A 154 -5.60 10.21 -26.21
N ARG A 155 -5.14 11.46 -26.05
CA ARG A 155 -5.74 12.46 -25.16
C ARG A 155 -7.20 12.71 -25.50
N ARG A 156 -7.51 12.92 -26.78
CA ARG A 156 -8.89 13.10 -27.28
C ARG A 156 -9.78 11.91 -26.91
N ARG A 157 -9.28 10.68 -27.02
CA ARG A 157 -10.04 9.46 -26.66
C ARG A 157 -10.27 9.34 -25.16
N VAL A 158 -9.30 9.73 -24.34
CA VAL A 158 -9.44 9.77 -22.87
C VAL A 158 -10.46 10.83 -22.46
N GLU A 159 -10.46 11.98 -23.12
CA GLU A 159 -11.40 13.07 -22.84
C GLU A 159 -12.82 12.77 -23.30
N ALA A 160 -12.97 12.05 -24.40
CA ALA A 160 -14.25 11.54 -24.87
C ALA A 160 -14.78 10.38 -24.01
N GLY A 161 -13.89 9.67 -23.30
CA GLY A 161 -14.27 8.69 -22.29
C GLY A 161 -14.89 9.38 -21.08
N GLY A 162 -16.03 8.86 -20.60
CA GLY A 162 -16.74 9.40 -19.44
C GLY A 162 -15.95 9.28 -18.12
N ASN A 163 -16.66 9.11 -17.00
CA ASN A 163 -16.02 9.17 -15.67
C ASN A 163 -15.02 8.04 -15.39
N TYR A 164 -15.15 6.87 -16.02
CA TYR A 164 -14.18 5.78 -15.89
C TYR A 164 -13.19 5.78 -17.06
N THR A 165 -11.89 5.83 -16.73
CA THR A 165 -10.80 5.71 -17.70
C THR A 165 -9.89 4.54 -17.29
N ASN A 166 -9.47 3.73 -18.27
CA ASN A 166 -8.45 2.71 -17.99
C ASN A 166 -7.14 3.41 -17.56
N PRO A 167 -6.63 3.14 -16.35
CA PRO A 167 -5.44 3.83 -15.82
C PRO A 167 -4.18 3.68 -16.68
N PHE A 168 -4.09 2.61 -17.47
CA PHE A 168 -2.98 2.40 -18.41
C PHE A 168 -2.89 3.52 -19.47
N LEU A 169 -4.03 4.11 -19.88
CA LEU A 169 -4.03 5.21 -20.86
C LEU A 169 -3.40 6.47 -20.27
N ILE A 170 -3.71 6.77 -19.01
CA ILE A 170 -3.14 7.91 -18.28
C ILE A 170 -1.64 7.69 -18.03
N LEU A 171 -1.25 6.46 -17.67
CA LEU A 171 0.16 6.10 -17.54
C LEU A 171 0.92 6.33 -18.86
N ALA A 172 0.34 5.93 -20.00
CA ALA A 172 0.96 6.13 -21.31
C ALA A 172 1.09 7.61 -21.70
N LEU A 173 0.06 8.42 -21.43
CA LEU A 173 0.12 9.87 -21.65
C LEU A 173 1.18 10.54 -20.75
N CYS A 174 1.26 10.15 -19.48
CA CYS A 174 2.27 10.65 -18.56
C CYS A 174 3.69 10.24 -18.96
N ASN A 175 3.89 8.98 -19.38
CA ASN A 175 5.18 8.51 -19.89
C ASN A 175 5.61 9.25 -21.17
N ALA A 176 4.66 9.59 -22.04
CA ALA A 176 4.88 10.39 -23.25
C ALA A 176 5.09 11.90 -22.99
N ALA A 177 5.24 12.31 -21.72
CA ALA A 177 5.40 13.70 -21.29
C ALA A 177 4.29 14.62 -21.83
N ASP A 178 3.04 14.14 -21.82
CA ASP A 178 1.88 14.98 -22.08
C ASP A 178 1.53 15.85 -20.86
N ALA A 179 0.79 16.94 -21.07
CA ALA A 179 0.35 17.81 -19.97
C ALA A 179 -0.71 17.09 -19.12
N MET A 180 -0.36 16.77 -17.86
CA MET A 180 -1.29 16.14 -16.92
C MET A 180 -2.20 17.20 -16.27
N THR A 181 -3.43 16.80 -15.93
CA THR A 181 -4.42 17.69 -15.31
C THR A 181 -4.93 17.16 -13.97
N ALA A 182 -5.53 18.01 -13.13
CA ALA A 182 -6.20 17.58 -11.90
C ALA A 182 -7.35 16.58 -12.18
N ARG A 183 -8.03 16.73 -13.33
CA ARG A 183 -9.06 15.78 -13.78
C ARG A 183 -8.48 14.40 -14.07
N ASP A 184 -7.24 14.31 -14.53
CA ASP A 184 -6.58 13.02 -14.75
C ASP A 184 -6.29 12.32 -13.42
N VAL A 185 -5.88 13.08 -12.39
CA VAL A 185 -5.73 12.55 -11.02
C VAL A 185 -7.07 12.03 -10.50
N GLU A 186 -8.14 12.82 -10.63
CA GLU A 186 -9.50 12.41 -10.21
C GLU A 186 -9.96 11.13 -10.92
N ARG A 187 -9.80 11.05 -12.26
CA ARG A 187 -10.15 9.85 -13.04
C ARG A 187 -9.42 8.60 -12.56
N VAL A 188 -8.12 8.72 -12.28
CA VAL A 188 -7.29 7.59 -11.82
C VAL A 188 -7.66 7.18 -10.39
N THR A 189 -7.92 8.14 -9.51
CA THR A 189 -8.38 7.89 -8.13
C THR A 189 -9.75 7.22 -8.12
N VAL A 190 -10.70 7.71 -8.93
CA VAL A 190 -12.02 7.05 -9.09
C VAL A 190 -11.87 5.64 -9.65
N ALA A 191 -10.98 5.43 -10.62
CA ALA A 191 -10.69 4.09 -11.14
C ALA A 191 -10.07 3.15 -10.09
N TYR A 192 -9.38 3.69 -9.08
CA TYR A 192 -8.88 2.94 -7.93
C TYR A 192 -9.98 2.60 -6.91
N ASP A 193 -10.78 3.61 -6.52
CA ASP A 193 -11.77 3.53 -5.43
C ASP A 193 -13.05 2.81 -5.80
N SER A 194 -13.45 2.85 -7.08
CA SER A 194 -14.73 2.31 -7.55
C SER A 194 -14.89 0.79 -7.36
N GLN A 195 -13.90 0.07 -6.81
CA GLN A 195 -13.78 -1.39 -7.03
C GLN A 195 -13.30 -2.16 -5.79
N HIS A 196 -14.24 -2.47 -4.89
CA HIS A 196 -14.03 -3.41 -3.76
C HIS A 196 -14.20 -4.90 -4.17
N ARG A 197 -13.84 -5.31 -5.40
CA ARG A 197 -13.99 -6.71 -5.87
C ARG A 197 -12.64 -7.38 -6.26
N PRO A 198 -12.50 -8.70 -6.02
CA PRO A 198 -11.24 -9.47 -6.16
C PRO A 198 -10.65 -9.63 -7.57
N PHE A 199 -11.22 -9.01 -8.61
CA PHE A 199 -10.73 -9.10 -10.01
C PHE A 199 -10.07 -7.81 -10.51
N TRP A 200 -9.95 -6.78 -9.68
CA TRP A 200 -9.59 -5.42 -10.11
C TRP A 200 -8.26 -4.91 -9.58
N THR A 201 -7.53 -5.73 -8.83
CA THR A 201 -6.21 -5.41 -8.28
C THR A 201 -5.20 -5.00 -9.38
N ASP A 202 -5.36 -5.50 -10.62
CA ASP A 202 -4.60 -5.06 -11.80
C ASP A 202 -4.82 -3.58 -12.14
N SER A 203 -6.09 -3.15 -12.15
CA SER A 203 -6.46 -1.76 -12.42
C SER A 203 -5.96 -0.85 -11.30
N GLN A 204 -6.07 -1.28 -10.04
CA GLN A 204 -5.54 -0.56 -8.88
C GLN A 204 -4.02 -0.42 -8.95
N ALA A 205 -3.29 -1.46 -9.33
CA ALA A 205 -1.84 -1.40 -9.52
C ALA A 205 -1.45 -0.43 -10.65
N LEU A 206 -2.19 -0.43 -11.76
CA LEU A 206 -2.00 0.53 -12.85
C LEU A 206 -2.37 1.97 -12.45
N SER A 207 -3.40 2.16 -11.63
CA SER A 207 -3.75 3.48 -11.05
C SER A 207 -2.62 4.01 -10.18
N SER A 208 -2.09 3.20 -9.26
CA SER A 208 -0.96 3.58 -8.41
C SER A 208 0.29 3.90 -9.23
N MET A 209 0.53 3.17 -10.33
CA MET A 209 1.58 3.52 -11.28
C MET A 209 1.31 4.87 -11.96
N ALA A 210 0.13 5.08 -12.55
CA ALA A 210 -0.23 6.34 -13.20
C ALA A 210 -0.09 7.55 -12.26
N LEU A 211 -0.60 7.46 -11.03
CA LEU A 211 -0.44 8.49 -10.00
C LEU A 211 1.02 8.72 -9.62
N SER A 212 1.83 7.66 -9.51
CA SER A 212 3.27 7.77 -9.29
C SER A 212 3.99 8.49 -10.44
N CYS A 213 3.53 8.28 -11.68
CA CYS A 213 4.06 9.00 -12.83
C CYS A 213 3.70 10.49 -12.75
N ILE A 214 2.42 10.82 -12.53
CA ILE A 214 1.94 12.21 -12.42
C ILE A 214 2.69 12.95 -11.30
N SER A 215 2.79 12.34 -10.11
CA SER A 215 3.50 12.88 -8.95
C SER A 215 4.99 13.16 -9.22
N SER A 216 5.65 12.30 -10.01
CA SER A 216 7.11 12.43 -10.25
C SER A 216 7.49 13.26 -11.47
N ARG A 217 6.58 13.46 -12.43
CA ARG A 217 6.91 14.08 -13.74
C ARG A 217 6.06 15.29 -14.10
N SER A 218 5.00 15.57 -13.35
CA SER A 218 4.13 16.71 -13.60
C SER A 218 4.12 17.67 -12.42
N SER A 219 3.72 18.92 -12.66
CA SER A 219 3.49 19.92 -11.62
C SER A 219 2.13 19.77 -10.91
N VAL A 220 1.33 18.77 -11.28
CA VAL A 220 0.01 18.54 -10.69
C VAL A 220 0.19 17.90 -9.32
N SER A 221 -0.43 18.50 -8.30
CA SER A 221 -0.41 17.97 -6.94
C SER A 221 -1.17 16.66 -6.86
N VAL A 222 -0.46 15.59 -6.50
CA VAL A 222 -1.02 14.29 -6.11
C VAL A 222 -0.80 14.14 -4.61
N ASP A 223 -1.82 13.72 -3.87
CA ASP A 223 -1.64 13.41 -2.45
C ASP A 223 -0.77 12.15 -2.29
N GLU A 224 0.51 12.39 -1.96
CA GLU A 224 1.50 11.34 -1.74
C GLU A 224 1.12 10.39 -0.60
N ARG A 225 0.34 10.86 0.39
CA ARG A 225 -0.13 10.00 1.49
C ARG A 225 -1.15 9.00 0.97
N THR A 226 -2.18 9.48 0.28
CA THR A 226 -3.17 8.61 -0.36
C THR A 226 -2.51 7.62 -1.32
N LEU A 227 -1.58 8.06 -2.18
CA LEU A 227 -0.84 7.18 -3.08
C LEU A 227 -0.04 6.09 -2.33
N LYS A 228 0.57 6.45 -1.20
CA LYS A 228 1.31 5.50 -0.36
C LYS A 228 0.38 4.49 0.30
N ASP A 229 -0.76 4.93 0.81
CA ASP A 229 -1.76 4.06 1.42
C ASP A 229 -2.33 3.08 0.38
N MET A 230 -2.61 3.57 -0.84
CA MET A 230 -3.02 2.74 -1.98
C MET A 230 -1.97 1.64 -2.30
N LEU A 231 -0.69 2.03 -2.39
CA LEU A 231 0.40 1.09 -2.65
C LEU A 231 0.60 0.08 -1.51
N GLN A 232 0.43 0.51 -0.27
CA GLN A 232 0.51 -0.36 0.90
C GLN A 232 -0.64 -1.36 0.92
N GLU A 233 -1.87 -0.92 0.64
CA GLU A 233 -3.04 -1.78 0.58
C GLU A 233 -2.87 -2.90 -0.46
N LEU A 234 -2.38 -2.57 -1.66
CA LEU A 234 -2.06 -3.58 -2.69
C LEU A 234 -1.00 -4.58 -2.21
N LYS A 235 0.02 -4.10 -1.50
CA LYS A 235 1.11 -4.91 -0.97
C LYS A 235 0.67 -5.84 0.17
N ARG A 236 -0.31 -5.43 0.98
CA ARG A 236 -0.91 -6.25 2.05
C ARG A 236 -1.70 -7.45 1.53
N ARG A 237 -2.10 -7.44 0.26
CA ARG A 237 -2.81 -8.55 -0.39
C ARG A 237 -1.90 -9.69 -0.84
N GLN A 238 -0.61 -9.65 -0.52
CA GLN A 238 0.30 -10.74 -0.81
C GLN A 238 0.02 -11.95 0.09
N PHE A 239 -0.29 -13.09 -0.52
CA PHE A 239 -0.39 -14.38 0.15
C PHE A 239 0.98 -14.87 0.61
N ARG A 240 1.02 -15.77 1.60
CA ARG A 240 2.26 -16.38 2.12
C ARG A 240 3.14 -17.03 1.04
N ASN A 241 2.50 -17.66 0.05
CA ASN A 241 3.19 -18.25 -1.11
C ASN A 241 3.87 -17.22 -2.05
N GLY A 242 3.68 -15.92 -1.82
CA GLY A 242 4.25 -14.83 -2.60
C GLY A 242 3.35 -14.24 -3.68
N THR A 243 2.20 -14.85 -4.00
CA THR A 243 1.26 -14.33 -5.00
C THR A 243 0.47 -13.14 -4.45
N VAL A 244 0.08 -12.21 -5.32
CA VAL A 244 -1.01 -11.26 -5.07
C VAL A 244 -2.10 -11.61 -6.06
N ASP A 245 -3.22 -12.17 -5.59
CA ASP A 245 -4.34 -12.73 -6.38
C ASP A 245 -3.95 -13.78 -7.44
N ASN A 246 -3.34 -13.35 -8.55
CA ASN A 246 -2.89 -14.21 -9.65
C ASN A 246 -1.51 -13.77 -10.18
N PHE A 247 -0.96 -14.50 -11.15
CA PHE A 247 0.36 -14.23 -11.72
C PHE A 247 0.53 -12.79 -12.25
N ARG A 248 -0.45 -12.27 -13.00
CA ARG A 248 -0.38 -10.94 -13.62
C ARG A 248 -0.47 -9.85 -12.59
N THR A 249 -1.40 -9.99 -11.66
CA THR A 249 -1.55 -9.06 -10.53
C THR A 249 -0.29 -9.03 -9.68
N THR A 250 0.32 -10.19 -9.41
CA THR A 250 1.61 -10.29 -8.73
C THR A 250 2.68 -9.49 -9.46
N ALA A 251 2.80 -9.65 -10.78
CA ALA A 251 3.75 -8.88 -11.58
C ALA A 251 3.48 -7.37 -11.52
N LEU A 252 2.24 -6.93 -11.73
CA LEU A 252 1.85 -5.51 -11.71
C LEU A 252 2.06 -4.84 -10.34
N VAL A 253 1.65 -5.50 -9.25
CA VAL A 253 1.84 -4.97 -7.89
C VAL A 253 3.32 -4.90 -7.53
N THR A 254 4.12 -5.86 -8.00
CA THR A 254 5.59 -5.84 -7.80
C THR A 254 6.27 -4.71 -8.57
N GLN A 255 5.74 -4.33 -9.73
CA GLN A 255 6.19 -3.15 -10.48
C GLN A 255 5.78 -1.81 -9.83
N GLY A 256 4.78 -1.83 -8.93
CA GLY A 256 4.39 -0.68 -8.13
C GLY A 256 5.55 -0.23 -7.23
N LYS A 257 6.10 0.95 -7.54
CA LYS A 257 7.33 1.51 -6.94
C LYS A 257 7.30 1.37 -5.40
N LYS A 258 8.46 1.07 -4.80
CA LYS A 258 8.63 1.16 -3.34
C LYS A 258 8.26 2.59 -2.91
N PRO A 259 7.46 2.76 -1.84
CA PRO A 259 7.31 4.08 -1.24
C PRO A 259 8.70 4.54 -0.72
N ASP A 260 8.92 5.83 -0.89
CA ASP A 260 10.12 6.62 -0.60
C ASP A 260 10.84 6.25 0.71
N PHE A 261 12.13 6.56 0.85
CA PHE A 261 12.91 6.28 2.08
C PHE A 261 12.29 6.94 3.33
N LYS A 262 11.43 7.95 3.16
CA LYS A 262 10.50 8.51 4.18
C LYS A 262 9.49 7.51 4.76
N SER A 263 9.49 6.26 4.28
CA SER A 263 8.62 5.17 4.74
C SER A 263 9.25 4.24 5.76
N TYR A 264 10.56 4.32 5.94
CA TYR A 264 11.23 3.63 7.02
C TYR A 264 11.03 4.42 8.30
N ARG A 265 10.36 3.83 9.29
CA ARG A 265 10.40 4.30 10.68
C ARG A 265 11.49 3.50 11.40
N PRO A 266 12.70 4.03 11.55
CA PRO A 266 13.73 3.34 12.32
C PRO A 266 13.23 3.14 13.76
N VAL A 267 13.20 1.88 14.20
CA VAL A 267 12.78 1.55 15.57
C VAL A 267 13.98 1.78 16.49
N SER A 268 13.91 2.84 17.28
CA SER A 268 14.89 3.11 18.33
C SER A 268 14.44 2.41 19.61
N LEU A 269 15.01 1.24 19.92
CA LEU A 269 14.70 0.50 21.14
C LEU A 269 15.56 0.99 22.29
N LEU A 270 14.92 1.56 23.31
CA LEU A 270 15.56 1.83 24.60
C LEU A 270 15.87 0.50 25.32
N PRO A 271 17.06 0.37 25.95
CA PRO A 271 17.37 -0.79 26.79
C PRO A 271 16.40 -0.86 27.98
N SER A 272 16.19 -2.05 28.53
CA SER A 272 15.23 -2.29 29.62
C SER A 272 15.45 -1.36 30.82
N LEU A 273 16.70 -1.12 31.20
CA LEU A 273 17.03 -0.17 32.28
C LEU A 273 16.67 1.27 31.92
N GLY A 274 16.90 1.68 30.66
CA GLY A 274 16.51 3.01 30.17
C GLY A 274 15.00 3.23 30.21
N LYS A 275 14.22 2.20 29.83
CA LYS A 275 12.75 2.21 29.94
C LYS A 275 12.27 2.39 31.38
N ILE A 276 12.89 1.69 32.32
CA ILE A 276 12.58 1.80 33.76
C ILE A 276 12.92 3.20 34.26
N LEU A 277 14.11 3.72 33.93
CA LEU A 277 14.54 5.05 34.31
C LEU A 277 13.61 6.14 33.76
N GLU A 278 13.32 6.11 32.46
CA GLU A 278 12.39 7.05 31.83
C GLU A 278 11.01 7.01 32.50
N LYS A 279 10.51 5.83 32.86
CA LYS A 279 9.23 5.69 33.55
C LYS A 279 9.26 6.32 34.95
N LEU A 280 10.33 6.14 35.72
CA LEU A 280 10.49 6.74 37.05
C LEU A 280 10.58 8.28 36.97
N LEU A 281 11.37 8.79 36.01
CA LEU A 281 11.50 10.23 35.76
C LEU A 281 10.15 10.83 35.35
N LEU A 282 9.42 10.15 34.46
CA LEU A 282 8.08 10.54 34.01
C LEU A 282 7.07 10.63 35.17
N GLU A 283 7.05 9.64 36.07
CA GLU A 283 6.16 9.66 37.23
C GLU A 283 6.47 10.83 38.16
N ARG A 284 7.75 11.12 38.42
CA ARG A 284 8.17 12.28 39.22
C ARG A 284 7.77 13.61 38.57
N LEU A 285 8.02 13.75 37.26
CA LEU A 285 7.62 14.94 36.50
C LEU A 285 6.09 15.13 36.54
N ASN A 286 5.32 14.08 36.26
CA ASN A 286 3.86 14.15 36.32
C ASN A 286 3.33 14.44 37.74
N HIS A 287 4.01 13.98 38.79
CA HIS A 287 3.66 14.35 40.16
C HIS A 287 3.87 15.85 40.41
N HIS A 288 5.01 16.40 39.97
CA HIS A 288 5.27 17.84 40.09
C HIS A 288 4.26 18.68 39.30
N LEU A 289 4.01 18.33 38.03
CA LEU A 289 3.05 19.03 37.17
C LEU A 289 1.64 19.04 37.77
N ARG A 290 1.21 17.94 38.40
CA ARG A 290 -0.08 17.85 39.09
C ARG A 290 -0.12 18.67 40.36
N ARG A 291 0.92 18.58 41.21
CA ARG A 291 0.95 19.28 42.51
C ARG A 291 0.89 20.80 42.34
N ASN A 292 1.48 21.31 41.26
CA ASN A 292 1.57 22.75 40.99
C ASN A 292 0.53 23.24 39.96
N ASN A 293 -0.42 22.40 39.55
CA ASN A 293 -1.44 22.73 38.54
C ASN A 293 -0.86 23.32 37.22
N LEU A 294 0.29 22.81 36.78
CA LEU A 294 1.01 23.30 35.60
C LEU A 294 0.52 22.67 34.29
N GLN A 295 -0.70 22.14 34.27
CA GLN A 295 -1.32 21.50 33.11
C GLN A 295 -2.70 22.09 32.87
N HIS A 296 -2.97 22.51 31.64
CA HIS A 296 -4.24 23.09 31.25
C HIS A 296 -5.40 22.09 31.44
N PRO A 297 -6.57 22.50 31.96
CA PRO A 297 -7.70 21.62 32.19
C PRO A 297 -8.24 20.94 30.93
N ASN A 298 -8.14 21.59 29.77
CA ASN A 298 -8.68 21.09 28.48
C ASN A 298 -7.69 20.17 27.71
N GLN A 299 -6.58 19.77 28.33
CA GLN A 299 -5.70 18.74 27.81
C GLN A 299 -6.17 17.39 28.33
N TYR A 300 -6.67 16.53 27.45
CA TYR A 300 -7.17 15.18 27.79
C TYR A 300 -6.17 14.08 27.41
N GLY A 301 -5.33 14.32 26.41
CA GLY A 301 -4.30 13.38 25.96
C GLY A 301 -3.17 13.15 26.98
N PHE A 302 -2.72 11.90 27.13
CA PHE A 302 -1.55 11.50 27.93
C PHE A 302 -1.58 11.91 29.42
N ARG A 303 -2.78 12.10 29.99
CA ARG A 303 -2.99 12.45 31.41
C ARG A 303 -3.60 11.29 32.18
N THR A 304 -3.23 11.21 33.45
CA THR A 304 -3.89 10.31 34.40
C THR A 304 -5.27 10.88 34.75
N ASN A 305 -6.26 10.01 34.87
CA ASN A 305 -7.65 10.36 35.21
C ASN A 305 -8.32 11.32 34.20
N ARG A 306 -7.95 11.24 32.92
CA ARG A 306 -8.66 11.88 31.80
C ARG A 306 -8.84 10.85 30.69
N SER A 307 -9.96 10.90 29.98
CA SER A 307 -10.24 9.99 28.88
C SER A 307 -10.72 10.71 27.61
N THR A 308 -10.68 9.98 26.50
CA THR A 308 -11.22 10.47 25.22
C THR A 308 -12.73 10.68 25.31
N GLU A 309 -13.43 9.83 26.06
CA GLU A 309 -14.86 9.91 26.30
C GLU A 309 -15.23 11.18 27.08
N GLU A 310 -14.45 11.53 28.11
CA GLU A 310 -14.66 12.79 28.86
C GLU A 310 -14.50 14.02 27.96
N ALA A 311 -13.52 14.01 27.05
CA ALA A 311 -13.31 15.12 26.11
C ALA A 311 -14.48 15.27 25.12
N ILE A 312 -15.02 14.16 24.65
CA ILE A 312 -16.20 14.17 23.76
C ILE A 312 -17.43 14.68 24.52
N VAL A 313 -17.61 14.26 25.78
CA VAL A 313 -18.73 14.75 26.59
C VAL A 313 -18.61 16.26 26.85
N ASP A 314 -17.44 16.77 27.19
CA ASP A 314 -17.22 18.22 27.39
C ASP A 314 -17.53 19.01 26.10
N LEU A 315 -17.07 18.51 24.96
CA LEU A 315 -17.40 19.10 23.65
C LEU A 315 -18.90 19.13 23.37
N LEU A 316 -19.62 18.03 23.62
CA LEU A 316 -21.07 17.95 23.41
C LEU A 316 -21.82 18.94 24.32
N VAL A 317 -21.36 19.11 25.57
CA VAL A 317 -21.92 20.11 26.48
C VAL A 317 -21.75 21.53 25.92
N LYS A 318 -20.59 21.85 25.35
CA LYS A 318 -20.34 23.16 24.72
C LYS A 318 -21.23 23.41 23.50
N ILE A 319 -21.37 22.41 22.63
CA ILE A 319 -22.24 22.49 21.44
C ILE A 319 -23.70 22.71 21.87
N ASN A 320 -24.18 21.93 22.84
CA ASN A 320 -25.55 22.03 23.35
C ASN A 320 -25.80 23.38 24.08
N SER A 321 -24.79 23.94 24.74
CA SER A 321 -24.87 25.27 25.36
C SER A 321 -24.99 26.39 24.33
N ALA A 322 -24.29 26.28 23.20
CA ALA A 322 -24.40 27.24 22.09
C ALA A 322 -25.79 27.15 21.45
N GLU A 323 -26.28 25.93 21.21
CA GLU A 323 -27.63 25.68 20.67
C GLU A 323 -28.72 26.28 21.57
N ASN A 324 -28.66 26.04 22.89
CA ASN A 324 -29.60 26.61 23.85
C ASN A 324 -29.55 28.14 23.92
N SER A 325 -28.44 28.76 23.51
CA SER A 325 -28.27 30.22 23.48
C SER A 325 -28.59 30.83 22.11
N ASN A 326 -29.17 30.04 21.18
CA ASN A 326 -29.39 30.42 19.77
C ASN A 326 -28.10 30.89 19.06
N GLN A 327 -26.94 30.37 19.48
CA GLN A 327 -25.65 30.63 18.85
C GLN A 327 -25.26 29.46 17.94
N HIS A 328 -24.46 29.76 16.92
CA HIS A 328 -23.92 28.75 16.02
C HIS A 328 -22.57 28.25 16.56
N ALA A 329 -22.41 26.93 16.68
CA ALA A 329 -21.15 26.30 17.05
C ALA A 329 -20.41 25.80 15.80
N MET A 330 -19.14 26.17 15.63
CA MET A 330 -18.25 25.65 14.60
C MET A 330 -17.15 24.82 15.24
N MET A 331 -16.94 23.60 14.75
CA MET A 331 -15.86 22.72 15.21
C MET A 331 -14.78 22.62 14.13
N ILE A 332 -13.53 22.90 14.51
CA ILE A 332 -12.35 22.70 13.68
C ILE A 332 -11.47 21.65 14.35
N SER A 333 -11.24 20.53 13.68
CA SER A 333 -10.34 19.47 14.15
C SER A 333 -9.02 19.53 13.40
N LEU A 334 -7.91 19.65 14.15
CA LEU A 334 -6.56 19.72 13.60
C LEU A 334 -5.79 18.46 13.96
N VAL A 335 -5.22 17.80 12.95
CA VAL A 335 -4.35 16.63 13.15
C VAL A 335 -2.92 17.01 12.84
N ILE A 336 -2.06 16.96 13.86
CA ILE A 336 -0.63 17.28 13.72
C ILE A 336 0.09 16.04 13.18
N ASN A 337 0.50 16.10 11.90
CA ASN A 337 1.22 15.01 11.26
C ASN A 337 2.63 14.86 11.85
N GLY A 338 3.02 13.64 12.23
CA GLY A 338 4.35 13.39 12.78
C GLY A 338 4.65 14.20 14.04
N ALA A 339 3.67 14.40 14.92
CA ALA A 339 3.80 15.24 16.12
C ALA A 339 5.07 14.95 16.94
N PHE A 340 5.36 13.67 17.20
CA PHE A 340 6.56 13.27 17.94
C PHE A 340 7.86 13.39 17.13
N ASP A 341 7.80 13.45 15.80
CA ASP A 341 8.98 13.55 14.93
C ASP A 341 9.50 14.99 14.83
N HIS A 342 8.61 15.96 14.99
CA HIS A 342 8.89 17.41 14.87
C HIS A 342 9.09 18.10 16.22
N LEU A 343 9.14 17.34 17.32
CA LEU A 343 9.42 17.86 18.65
C LEU A 343 10.87 18.35 18.73
N GLN A 344 11.09 19.64 18.71
CA GLN A 344 12.43 20.24 18.77
C GLN A 344 12.99 20.20 20.19
N TYR A 345 14.24 19.74 20.33
CA TYR A 345 14.87 19.63 21.66
C TYR A 345 15.08 20.99 22.33
N ALA A 346 15.33 22.04 21.55
CA ALA A 346 15.44 23.41 22.06
C ALA A 346 14.12 23.87 22.70
N SER A 347 12.99 23.61 22.05
CA SER A 347 11.66 23.96 22.57
C SER A 347 11.35 23.23 23.88
N ILE A 348 11.59 21.92 23.91
CA ILE A 348 11.38 21.10 25.11
C ILE A 348 12.23 21.58 26.28
N LYS A 349 13.50 21.95 26.03
CA LYS A 349 14.40 22.48 27.06
C LYS A 349 13.87 23.79 27.63
N ASN A 350 13.45 24.72 26.77
CA ASN A 350 12.83 25.97 27.20
C ASN A 350 11.56 25.72 28.03
N SER A 351 10.67 24.83 27.56
CA SER A 351 9.45 24.42 28.27
C SER A 351 9.76 23.87 29.66
N LEU A 352 10.81 23.05 29.79
CA LEU A 352 11.26 22.47 31.07
C LEU A 352 11.85 23.52 32.01
N ASP A 353 12.71 24.41 31.50
CA ASP A 353 13.31 25.49 32.29
C ASP A 353 12.24 26.46 32.84
N ASN A 354 11.21 26.72 32.05
CA ASN A 354 10.06 27.56 32.44
C ASN A 354 9.22 26.98 33.60
N LEU A 355 9.35 25.68 33.92
CA LEU A 355 8.67 25.08 35.07
C LEU A 355 9.22 25.56 36.42
N LYS A 356 10.34 26.32 36.43
CA LYS A 356 11.04 26.79 37.65
C LYS A 356 11.31 25.64 38.64
N TYR A 357 11.56 24.45 38.08
CA TYR A 357 11.73 23.21 38.82
C TYR A 357 13.20 22.77 38.76
N HIS A 358 14.01 23.27 39.67
CA HIS A 358 15.41 22.85 39.78
C HIS A 358 15.50 21.55 40.57
N SER A 359 15.75 20.45 39.87
CA SER A 359 16.00 19.14 40.49
C SER A 359 16.87 18.28 39.60
N ASN A 360 17.59 17.34 40.20
CA ASN A 360 18.35 16.32 39.48
C ASN A 360 17.47 15.53 38.50
N THR A 361 16.16 15.46 38.74
CA THR A 361 15.20 14.82 37.83
C THR A 361 15.06 15.61 36.52
N LEU A 362 14.98 16.95 36.59
CA LEU A 362 14.87 17.81 35.41
C LEU A 362 16.19 17.82 34.62
N GLU A 363 17.32 17.92 35.31
CA GLU A 363 18.65 17.81 34.69
C GLU A 363 18.83 16.49 33.94
N THR A 364 18.41 15.37 34.55
CA THR A 364 18.47 14.05 33.90
C THR A 364 17.55 13.98 32.68
N ILE A 365 16.38 14.63 32.71
CA ILE A 365 15.46 14.69 31.56
C ILE A 365 16.07 15.52 30.41
N ILE A 366 16.73 16.64 30.73
CA ILE A 366 17.44 17.48 29.75
C ILE A 366 18.64 16.72 29.15
N ASP A 367 19.32 15.91 29.96
CA ASP A 367 20.45 15.08 29.52
C ASP A 367 20.02 14.00 28.51
N ILE A 368 18.82 13.40 28.68
CA ILE A 368 18.24 12.44 27.71
C ILE A 368 18.13 13.03 26.28
N LEU A 369 17.95 14.35 26.17
CA LEU A 369 17.82 15.08 24.91
C LEU A 369 19.15 15.64 24.40
N SER A 370 20.23 15.51 25.16
CA SER A 370 21.52 16.14 24.86
C SER A 370 22.48 15.15 24.17
N ASN A 371 23.29 15.64 23.24
CA ASN A 371 24.32 14.87 22.52
C ASN A 371 23.81 13.56 21.86
N ARG A 372 22.53 13.52 21.46
CA ARG A 372 21.96 12.35 20.79
C ARG A 372 22.51 12.24 19.36
N LYS A 373 22.94 11.04 19.01
CA LYS A 373 23.38 10.70 17.65
C LYS A 373 22.64 9.48 17.15
N VAL A 374 22.33 9.47 15.86
CA VAL A 374 21.82 8.31 15.14
C VAL A 374 22.95 7.76 14.29
N ALA A 375 23.13 6.44 14.28
CA ALA A 375 24.12 5.78 13.45
C ALA A 375 23.44 4.73 12.57
N ILE A 376 23.83 4.66 11.29
CA ILE A 376 23.33 3.67 10.32
C ILE A 376 24.55 3.01 9.66
N ASN A 377 24.53 1.69 9.59
CA ASN A 377 25.60 0.95 8.91
C ASN A 377 25.33 0.94 7.40
N THR A 378 26.19 1.58 6.61
CA THR A 378 26.11 1.60 5.14
C THR A 378 27.12 0.62 4.54
N SER A 379 27.04 0.38 3.24
CA SER A 379 28.03 -0.41 2.51
C SER A 379 29.44 0.18 2.53
N GLU A 380 29.56 1.48 2.82
CA GLU A 380 30.83 2.22 2.88
C GLU A 380 31.32 2.43 4.33
N GLY A 381 30.53 2.02 5.32
CA GLY A 381 30.83 2.16 6.74
C GLY A 381 29.68 2.78 7.55
N PRO A 382 29.85 2.93 8.87
CA PRO A 382 28.84 3.56 9.72
C PRO A 382 28.80 5.08 9.49
N GLU A 383 27.65 5.58 9.05
CA GLU A 383 27.36 7.01 9.03
C GLU A 383 26.69 7.44 10.33
N THR A 384 27.02 8.64 10.81
CA THR A 384 26.44 9.19 12.06
C THR A 384 25.88 10.59 11.84
N TRP A 385 24.75 10.87 12.48
CA TRP A 385 24.03 12.14 12.38
C TRP A 385 23.63 12.65 13.75
N ASN A 386 23.74 13.96 14.00
CA ASN A 386 23.30 14.59 15.25
C ASN A 386 21.78 14.77 15.25
N GLN A 387 21.11 14.30 16.30
CA GLN A 387 19.66 14.41 16.42
C GLN A 387 19.29 15.64 17.24
N GLU A 388 18.52 16.55 16.66
CA GLU A 388 18.08 17.81 17.31
C GLU A 388 16.56 17.90 17.50
N GLN A 389 15.83 16.93 16.96
CA GLN A 389 14.38 16.81 17.08
C GLN A 389 13.92 15.36 17.08
N GLY A 390 12.71 15.15 17.56
CA GLY A 390 12.01 13.88 17.49
C GLY A 390 12.18 12.99 18.73
N CYS A 391 11.17 12.20 19.07
CA CYS A 391 11.22 11.25 20.17
C CYS A 391 11.42 9.80 19.68
N PRO A 392 12.29 9.00 20.34
CA PRO A 392 12.41 7.57 20.06
C PRO A 392 11.06 6.83 20.18
N GLN A 393 10.75 5.97 19.22
CA GLN A 393 9.54 5.17 19.26
C GLN A 393 9.55 4.21 20.46
N GLY A 394 8.58 4.38 21.38
CA GLY A 394 8.50 3.61 22.63
C GLY A 394 9.24 4.23 23.82
N SER A 395 9.72 5.48 23.68
CA SER A 395 10.11 6.31 24.82
C SER A 395 8.90 6.64 25.70
N PHE A 396 9.07 6.56 27.02
CA PHE A 396 8.03 6.95 27.98
C PHE A 396 7.98 8.47 28.12
N THR A 397 9.13 9.15 28.09
CA THR A 397 9.24 10.61 28.25
C THR A 397 8.72 11.38 27.04
N GLY A 398 8.70 10.78 25.84
CA GLY A 398 8.14 11.42 24.64
C GLY A 398 6.72 11.94 24.81
N SER A 399 5.87 11.18 25.51
CA SER A 399 4.50 11.61 25.84
C SER A 399 4.45 12.83 26.77
N ALA A 400 5.44 13.02 27.63
CA ALA A 400 5.53 14.21 28.48
C ALA A 400 6.04 15.43 27.72
N PHE A 401 7.01 15.26 26.83
CA PHE A 401 7.50 16.35 25.99
C PHE A 401 6.37 16.91 25.12
N TRP A 402 5.61 16.03 24.47
CA TRP A 402 4.44 16.45 23.70
C TRP A 402 3.39 17.18 24.55
N LYS A 403 3.19 16.76 25.79
CA LYS A 403 2.27 17.45 26.70
C LYS A 403 2.72 18.86 27.03
N LEU A 404 4.02 19.06 27.29
CA LEU A 404 4.58 20.36 27.65
C LEU A 404 4.45 21.33 26.47
N GLU A 405 4.86 20.90 25.27
CA GLU A 405 4.76 21.71 24.06
C GLU A 405 3.31 22.05 23.70
N ALA A 406 2.39 21.09 23.84
CA ALA A 406 0.98 21.36 23.58
C ALA A 406 0.34 22.29 24.61
N ASP A 407 0.83 22.30 25.86
CA ASP A 407 0.34 23.20 26.91
C ASP A 407 0.66 24.66 26.58
N GLU A 408 1.77 24.95 25.90
CA GLU A 408 2.11 26.31 25.46
C GLU A 408 1.06 26.89 24.52
N VAL A 409 0.46 26.07 23.65
CA VAL A 409 -0.61 26.50 22.73
C VAL A 409 -1.86 26.93 23.50
N PHE A 410 -2.19 26.25 24.61
CA PHE A 410 -3.31 26.60 25.47
C PHE A 410 -3.09 27.88 26.27
N ARG A 411 -1.83 28.23 26.54
CA ARG A 411 -1.47 29.43 27.32
C ARG A 411 -1.43 30.71 26.49
N GLN A 412 -1.60 30.62 25.17
CA GLN A 412 -1.74 31.79 24.31
C GLN A 412 -3.08 32.49 24.54
N ASP A 413 -3.14 33.79 24.25
CA ASP A 413 -4.38 34.55 24.35
C ASP A 413 -5.32 34.21 23.19
N TRP A 414 -6.38 33.46 23.49
CA TRP A 414 -7.44 33.11 22.55
C TRP A 414 -8.70 33.99 22.78
N PRO A 415 -9.46 34.33 21.73
CA PRO A 415 -10.72 35.05 21.89
C PRO A 415 -11.69 34.29 22.81
N GLN A 416 -12.52 35.01 23.59
CA GLN A 416 -13.41 34.41 24.60
C GLN A 416 -14.42 33.39 24.04
N GLU A 417 -14.68 33.44 22.74
CA GLU A 417 -15.61 32.56 22.02
C GLU A 417 -14.95 31.26 21.53
N VAL A 418 -13.61 31.16 21.63
CA VAL A 418 -12.86 30.01 21.14
C VAL A 418 -12.58 29.04 22.30
N HIS A 419 -13.20 27.87 22.22
CA HIS A 419 -12.90 26.76 23.12
C HIS A 419 -11.89 25.82 22.47
N LEU A 420 -10.69 25.71 23.05
CA LEU A 420 -9.69 24.73 22.65
C LEU A 420 -9.69 23.54 23.60
N GLN A 421 -9.58 22.36 23.00
CA GLN A 421 -9.35 21.11 23.71
C GLN A 421 -8.40 20.21 22.91
N MET A 422 -7.58 19.44 23.64
CA MET A 422 -6.65 18.49 23.03
C MET A 422 -7.06 17.09 23.44
N ILE A 423 -7.58 16.37 22.46
CA ILE A 423 -7.79 14.92 22.52
C ILE A 423 -6.45 14.25 22.17
N SER A 424 -6.20 13.04 22.68
CA SER A 424 -4.98 12.29 22.31
C SER A 424 -4.81 12.25 20.79
N LEU A 425 -3.55 12.22 20.30
CA LEU A 425 -3.28 11.96 18.89
C LEU A 425 -3.98 10.65 18.53
N PHE A 426 -5.03 10.75 17.71
CA PHE A 426 -5.93 9.66 17.42
C PHE A 426 -5.16 8.56 16.67
N TRP A 427 -4.63 7.59 17.42
CA TRP A 427 -4.24 6.29 16.92
C TRP A 427 -4.62 5.22 17.94
N SER A 428 -5.91 5.14 18.26
CA SER A 428 -6.49 3.91 18.79
C SER A 428 -7.10 3.14 17.62
N THR A 429 -6.37 2.13 17.17
CA THR A 429 -6.91 0.76 17.10
C THR A 429 -8.42 0.61 16.85
N LEU A 430 -8.93 1.09 15.72
CA LEU A 430 -10.15 0.55 15.10
C LEU A 430 -9.84 -0.63 14.17
N GLY A 431 -8.56 -0.93 13.97
CA GLY A 431 -8.08 -2.13 13.31
C GLY A 431 -7.95 -3.34 14.24
N GLN A 432 -8.93 -3.62 15.12
CA GLN A 432 -9.14 -4.95 15.72
C GLN A 432 -10.57 -5.11 16.25
N ASN A 433 -11.58 -5.08 15.37
CA ASN A 433 -12.80 -5.85 15.64
C ASN A 433 -12.63 -7.31 15.20
N LYS A 434 -11.57 -7.96 15.72
CA LYS A 434 -11.43 -9.43 15.70
C LYS A 434 -12.36 -10.11 16.71
N ALA A 435 -12.90 -9.36 17.68
CA ALA A 435 -13.69 -9.91 18.78
C ALA A 435 -15.20 -10.07 18.50
N TRP A 436 -15.77 -9.28 17.59
CA TRP A 436 -17.24 -9.23 17.40
C TRP A 436 -17.82 -10.34 16.52
N THR A 437 -17.01 -11.01 15.70
CA THR A 437 -17.51 -11.99 14.72
C THR A 437 -17.31 -13.44 15.15
N HIS A 438 -16.29 -13.72 15.96
CA HIS A 438 -15.96 -15.10 16.34
C HIS A 438 -16.87 -15.67 17.46
N ASN A 439 -17.41 -14.79 18.31
CA ASN A 439 -18.28 -15.14 19.43
C ASN A 439 -19.60 -14.36 19.37
N ILE A 440 -20.44 -14.66 18.37
CA ILE A 440 -21.82 -14.18 18.36
C ILE A 440 -22.53 -14.79 19.58
N THR A 441 -22.83 -13.95 20.57
CA THR A 441 -23.53 -14.37 21.79
C THR A 441 -24.94 -14.88 21.48
N ALA A 442 -25.49 -15.75 22.35
CA ALA A 442 -26.85 -16.28 22.19
C ALA A 442 -27.92 -15.17 22.04
N ARG A 443 -27.68 -14.00 22.66
CA ARG A 443 -28.54 -12.81 22.55
C ARG A 443 -28.50 -12.20 21.15
N GLN A 444 -27.32 -12.08 20.54
CA GLN A 444 -27.15 -11.59 19.18
C GLN A 444 -27.69 -12.57 18.12
N GLN A 445 -27.53 -13.88 18.34
CA GLN A 445 -28.14 -14.91 17.48
C GLN A 445 -29.67 -14.82 17.47
N LYS A 446 -30.29 -14.62 18.65
CA LYS A 446 -31.74 -14.41 18.78
C LYS A 446 -32.22 -13.12 18.11
N LEU A 447 -31.43 -12.06 18.17
CA LEU A 447 -31.75 -10.79 17.50
C LEU A 447 -31.72 -10.95 15.97
N LEU A 448 -30.65 -11.53 15.44
CA LEU A 448 -30.49 -11.79 14.00
C LEU A 448 -31.59 -12.72 13.45
N SER A 449 -31.96 -13.76 14.21
CA SER A 449 -33.03 -14.67 13.82
C SER A 449 -34.42 -14.03 13.91
N SER A 450 -34.65 -13.10 14.85
CA SER A 450 -35.89 -12.32 14.95
C SER A 450 -36.07 -11.40 13.73
N ILE A 451 -35.00 -10.75 13.29
CA ILE A 451 -34.99 -9.89 12.09
C ILE A 451 -35.27 -10.72 10.84
N GLN A 452 -34.56 -11.84 10.64
CA GLN A 452 -34.76 -12.70 9.47
C GLN A 452 -36.15 -13.36 9.47
N LYS A 453 -36.71 -13.73 10.63
CA LYS A 453 -38.04 -14.34 10.73
C LYS A 453 -39.12 -13.44 10.12
N LYS A 454 -39.10 -12.14 10.40
CA LYS A 454 -40.06 -11.17 9.83
C LYS A 454 -40.00 -11.15 8.30
N PHE A 455 -38.79 -11.22 7.75
CA PHE A 455 -38.57 -11.25 6.31
C PHE A 455 -39.07 -12.56 5.67
N LEU A 456 -38.72 -13.71 6.26
CA LEU A 456 -39.15 -15.03 5.76
C LEU A 456 -40.67 -15.22 5.81
N LEU A 457 -41.33 -14.74 6.87
CA LEU A 457 -42.79 -14.79 6.96
C LEU A 457 -43.48 -13.95 5.87
N ASN A 458 -42.90 -12.80 5.51
CA ASN A 458 -43.44 -11.94 4.45
C ASN A 458 -43.29 -12.57 3.05
N ILE A 459 -42.22 -13.33 2.81
CA ILE A 459 -41.97 -13.99 1.52
C ILE A 459 -42.83 -15.24 1.37
N ILE A 460 -42.81 -16.13 2.36
CA ILE A 460 -43.49 -17.43 2.30
C ILE A 460 -45.01 -17.29 2.54
N ARG A 461 -45.46 -16.18 3.12
CA ARG A 461 -46.83 -15.99 3.63
C ARG A 461 -47.28 -17.11 4.59
N ALA A 462 -46.33 -17.68 5.33
CA ALA A 462 -46.62 -18.70 6.34
C ALA A 462 -47.24 -18.09 7.61
N TYR A 463 -47.93 -18.92 8.39
CA TYR A 463 -48.46 -18.50 9.69
C TYR A 463 -47.33 -18.12 10.65
N ILE A 464 -47.58 -17.13 11.52
CA ILE A 464 -46.59 -16.63 12.51
C ILE A 464 -46.09 -17.74 13.45
N THR A 465 -46.92 -18.75 13.67
CA THR A 465 -46.65 -19.94 14.48
C THR A 465 -45.63 -20.89 13.84
N THR A 466 -45.33 -20.74 12.54
CA THR A 466 -44.35 -21.58 11.87
C THR A 466 -42.94 -21.34 12.44
N PRO A 467 -42.20 -22.40 12.82
CA PRO A 467 -40.83 -22.28 13.34
C PRO A 467 -39.87 -21.67 12.31
N THR A 468 -38.97 -20.78 12.75
CA THR A 468 -38.00 -20.11 11.86
C THR A 468 -37.10 -21.09 11.11
N ALA A 469 -36.74 -22.21 11.74
CA ALA A 469 -35.95 -23.26 11.10
C ALA A 469 -36.68 -23.91 9.92
N ALA A 470 -38.01 -24.11 10.02
CA ALA A 470 -38.81 -24.63 8.93
C ALA A 470 -38.88 -23.63 7.76
N LEU A 471 -39.06 -22.33 8.05
CA LEU A 471 -39.06 -21.27 7.03
C LEU A 471 -37.72 -21.19 6.28
N GLN A 472 -36.60 -21.35 6.99
CA GLN A 472 -35.24 -21.35 6.41
C GLN A 472 -35.00 -22.55 5.49
N VAL A 473 -35.49 -23.73 5.85
CA VAL A 473 -35.37 -24.94 5.03
C VAL A 473 -36.22 -24.83 3.77
N ILE A 474 -37.46 -24.32 3.88
CA ILE A 474 -38.37 -24.14 2.75
C ILE A 474 -37.81 -23.15 1.71
N GLU A 475 -37.20 -22.05 2.15
CA GLU A 475 -36.60 -21.05 1.27
C GLU A 475 -35.18 -21.39 0.81
N GLY A 476 -34.57 -22.45 1.35
CA GLY A 476 -33.15 -22.77 1.11
C GLY A 476 -32.18 -21.69 1.64
N LEU A 477 -32.63 -20.84 2.57
CA LEU A 477 -31.85 -19.71 3.08
C LEU A 477 -31.14 -20.07 4.38
N MET A 478 -29.80 -20.06 4.33
CA MET A 478 -28.96 -20.36 5.49
C MET A 478 -29.17 -19.34 6.64
N PRO A 479 -29.14 -19.78 7.92
CA PRO A 479 -29.25 -18.87 9.05
C PRO A 479 -28.16 -17.78 9.05
N PRO A 480 -28.47 -16.54 9.48
CA PRO A 480 -27.59 -15.39 9.27
C PRO A 480 -26.36 -15.46 10.17
N HIS A 481 -26.51 -16.04 11.36
CA HIS A 481 -25.42 -16.27 12.29
C HIS A 481 -24.43 -17.33 11.78
N ILE A 482 -24.91 -18.35 11.04
CA ILE A 482 -24.04 -19.35 10.39
C ILE A 482 -23.32 -18.72 9.21
N LYS A 483 -24.03 -17.95 8.37
CA LYS A 483 -23.44 -17.19 7.26
C LYS A 483 -22.38 -16.21 7.74
N ALA A 484 -22.66 -15.46 8.80
CA ALA A 484 -21.71 -14.53 9.43
C ALA A 484 -20.50 -15.27 10.01
N LYS A 485 -20.71 -16.42 10.66
CA LYS A 485 -19.62 -17.27 11.15
C LYS A 485 -18.76 -17.79 10.00
N MET A 486 -19.35 -18.36 8.95
CA MET A 486 -18.60 -18.83 7.76
C MET A 486 -17.81 -17.70 7.08
N GLN A 487 -18.43 -16.54 6.87
CA GLN A 487 -17.75 -15.37 6.28
C GLN A 487 -16.62 -14.86 7.18
N SER A 488 -16.81 -14.86 8.50
CA SER A 488 -15.77 -14.49 9.45
C SER A 488 -14.60 -15.47 9.46
N THR A 489 -14.87 -16.78 9.43
CA THR A 489 -13.84 -17.84 9.37
C THR A 489 -13.09 -17.82 8.05
N LEU A 490 -13.78 -17.60 6.92
CA LEU A 490 -13.15 -17.41 5.62
C LEU A 490 -12.29 -16.14 5.59
N ALA A 491 -12.80 -15.03 6.13
CA ALA A 491 -12.06 -13.78 6.22
C ALA A 491 -10.82 -13.90 7.13
N LEU A 492 -10.92 -14.64 8.24
CA LEU A 492 -9.79 -14.93 9.13
C LEU A 492 -8.77 -15.84 8.46
N PHE A 493 -9.21 -16.89 7.77
CA PHE A 493 -8.32 -17.77 7.02
C PHE A 493 -7.57 -17.00 5.93
N ILE A 494 -8.27 -16.17 5.16
CA ILE A 494 -7.67 -15.30 4.14
C ILE A 494 -6.71 -14.28 4.79
N HIS A 495 -7.11 -13.64 5.88
CA HIS A 495 -6.28 -12.67 6.59
C HIS A 495 -5.02 -13.30 7.21
N ASP A 496 -5.12 -14.52 7.76
CA ASP A 496 -3.97 -15.26 8.30
C ASP A 496 -3.09 -15.84 7.18
N SER A 497 -3.62 -15.97 5.97
CA SER A 497 -2.89 -16.35 4.75
C SER A 497 -2.15 -15.18 4.09
N TYR A 498 -2.39 -13.94 4.53
CA TYR A 498 -1.65 -12.77 4.05
C TYR A 498 -0.36 -12.54 4.82
N LYS A 499 0.66 -12.06 4.12
CA LYS A 499 1.95 -11.69 4.70
C LYS A 499 1.82 -10.35 5.44
N LYS A 500 2.53 -10.21 6.57
CA LYS A 500 2.55 -8.94 7.34
C LYS A 500 3.24 -7.82 6.58
N ASP A 501 4.30 -8.15 5.85
CA ASP A 501 5.08 -7.26 5.01
C ASP A 501 5.24 -7.86 3.61
N PHE A 502 5.32 -7.00 2.60
CA PHE A 502 5.51 -7.44 1.22
C PHE A 502 6.92 -8.00 1.01
N ASP A 503 6.98 -9.27 0.61
CA ASP A 503 8.20 -9.97 0.27
C ASP A 503 8.39 -10.02 -1.25
N LEU A 504 9.31 -9.19 -1.70
CA LEU A 504 9.70 -9.10 -3.10
C LEU A 504 10.30 -10.41 -3.62
N ASP A 505 11.07 -11.12 -2.81
CA ASP A 505 11.76 -12.33 -3.24
C ASP A 505 10.77 -13.48 -3.40
N SER A 506 9.80 -13.63 -2.50
CA SER A 506 8.67 -14.57 -2.67
C SER A 506 7.86 -14.27 -3.93
N ALA A 507 7.55 -13.00 -4.20
CA ALA A 507 6.86 -12.62 -5.44
C ALA A 507 7.67 -12.98 -6.69
N ILE A 508 8.98 -12.74 -6.68
CA ILE A 508 9.87 -13.10 -7.79
C ILE A 508 9.94 -14.62 -7.98
N LYS A 509 9.98 -15.43 -6.90
CA LYS A 509 9.94 -16.90 -7.00
C LYS A 509 8.72 -17.38 -7.77
N VAL A 510 7.54 -16.87 -7.40
CA VAL A 510 6.27 -17.18 -8.06
C VAL A 510 6.32 -16.82 -9.55
N LEU A 511 6.87 -15.64 -9.88
CA LEU A 511 6.96 -15.20 -11.26
C LEU A 511 7.91 -16.09 -12.09
N VAL A 512 9.06 -16.47 -11.54
CA VAL A 512 10.01 -17.37 -12.21
C VAL A 512 9.41 -18.77 -12.39
N ALA A 513 8.77 -19.32 -11.35
CA ALA A 513 8.12 -20.64 -11.41
C ALA A 513 6.97 -20.66 -12.44
N GLY A 514 6.12 -19.64 -12.45
CA GLY A 514 5.01 -19.53 -13.40
C GLY A 514 5.48 -19.42 -14.85
N LEU A 515 6.58 -18.70 -15.10
CA LEU A 515 7.19 -18.63 -16.43
C LEU A 515 7.75 -19.98 -16.90
N ASN A 516 8.21 -20.86 -16.01
CA ASN A 516 8.69 -22.18 -16.42
C ASN A 516 7.55 -23.14 -16.81
N GLY A 517 6.33 -22.93 -16.31
CA GLY A 517 5.16 -23.77 -16.61
C GLY A 517 4.39 -23.38 -17.88
N SER A 518 4.09 -22.09 -18.10
CA SER A 518 3.34 -21.62 -19.28
C SER A 518 3.72 -20.18 -19.63
N LYS A 519 4.49 -19.99 -20.71
CA LYS A 519 4.94 -18.66 -21.17
C LYS A 519 3.93 -18.05 -22.15
N SER A 520 2.90 -17.37 -21.63
CA SER A 520 2.12 -16.45 -22.47
C SER A 520 2.90 -15.15 -22.70
N LEU A 521 2.78 -14.54 -23.89
CA LEU A 521 3.47 -13.28 -24.20
C LEU A 521 3.05 -12.15 -23.26
N LEU A 522 1.78 -12.15 -22.83
CA LEU A 522 1.24 -11.16 -21.92
C LEU A 522 1.82 -11.31 -20.51
N ASP A 523 1.99 -12.54 -20.03
CA ASP A 523 2.60 -12.81 -18.72
C ASP A 523 4.09 -12.44 -18.75
N ALA A 524 4.79 -12.78 -19.83
CA ALA A 524 6.19 -12.40 -20.04
C ALA A 524 6.38 -10.87 -20.11
N TYR A 525 5.45 -10.15 -20.75
CA TYR A 525 5.46 -8.68 -20.83
C TYR A 525 5.42 -8.01 -19.46
N TYR A 526 4.62 -8.54 -18.51
CA TYR A 526 4.55 -7.99 -17.16
C TYR A 526 5.65 -8.51 -16.23
N ALA A 527 6.14 -9.74 -16.43
CA ALA A 527 7.17 -10.31 -15.56
C ALA A 527 8.60 -9.81 -15.87
N LEU A 528 8.94 -9.59 -17.15
CA LEU A 528 10.30 -9.22 -17.54
C LEU A 528 10.81 -7.89 -16.93
N PRO A 529 9.98 -6.82 -16.83
CA PRO A 529 10.36 -5.62 -16.10
C PRO A 529 10.70 -5.91 -14.63
N VAL A 530 9.91 -6.75 -13.95
CA VAL A 530 10.13 -7.11 -12.54
C VAL A 530 11.48 -7.80 -12.35
N LEU A 531 11.80 -8.80 -13.19
CA LEU A 531 13.09 -9.50 -13.16
C LEU A 531 14.28 -8.56 -13.44
N SER A 532 14.01 -7.42 -14.09
CA SER A 532 15.00 -6.38 -14.39
C SER A 532 15.00 -5.24 -13.38
N ARG A 533 14.22 -5.36 -12.29
CA ARG A 533 13.97 -4.30 -11.29
C ARG A 533 13.50 -2.98 -11.91
N LYS A 534 12.71 -3.08 -12.96
CA LYS A 534 12.06 -1.98 -13.70
C LYS A 534 10.54 -2.10 -13.61
N SER A 535 9.87 -1.04 -14.00
CA SER A 535 8.42 -0.90 -14.04
C SER A 535 7.99 -0.34 -15.38
N LEU A 536 6.73 -0.51 -15.76
CA LEU A 536 6.12 0.24 -16.87
C LEU A 536 6.17 1.77 -16.65
N LEU A 537 6.42 2.23 -15.43
CA LEU A 537 6.75 3.63 -15.11
C LEU A 537 8.09 4.09 -15.70
N ASN A 538 9.00 3.17 -15.99
CA ASN A 538 10.32 3.48 -16.51
C ASN A 538 10.36 3.58 -18.05
N VAL A 539 9.21 3.46 -18.72
CA VAL A 539 9.10 3.73 -20.16
C VAL A 539 9.27 5.23 -20.37
N THR A 540 10.39 5.62 -20.96
CA THR A 540 10.81 7.01 -21.21
C THR A 540 11.59 7.08 -22.51
N SER A 541 11.84 8.28 -23.01
CA SER A 541 12.75 8.55 -24.14
C SER A 541 14.12 9.06 -23.69
N ASP A 542 14.46 9.00 -22.40
CA ASP A 542 15.69 9.58 -21.84
C ASP A 542 16.97 8.94 -22.40
N HIS A 543 16.91 7.68 -22.84
CA HIS A 543 18.02 6.97 -23.49
C HIS A 543 18.18 7.32 -24.97
N CYS A 544 17.23 8.03 -25.57
CA CYS A 544 17.30 8.44 -26.96
C CYS A 544 18.25 9.62 -27.09
N THR A 545 19.31 9.45 -27.88
CA THR A 545 20.16 10.56 -28.27
C THR A 545 19.30 11.57 -29.04
N LYS A 546 19.12 12.77 -28.47
CA LYS A 546 18.61 13.91 -29.23
C LYS A 546 19.63 14.15 -30.33
N GLU A 547 19.30 13.82 -31.58
CA GLU A 547 20.07 14.36 -32.69
C GLU A 547 20.08 15.89 -32.51
N PRO A 548 21.24 16.56 -32.56
CA PRO A 548 21.26 18.00 -32.55
C PRO A 548 20.44 18.45 -33.75
N VAL A 549 19.36 19.19 -33.48
CA VAL A 549 18.60 19.89 -34.51
C VAL A 549 19.59 20.83 -35.19
N ALA A 550 19.98 20.49 -36.41
CA ALA A 550 20.86 21.29 -37.26
C ALA A 550 20.12 22.50 -37.82
#